data_AF-A0A7R9TNB9-F1
#
_entry.id   AF-A0A7R9TNB9-F1
#
_cell.length_a   1.000
_cell.length_b   1.000
_cell.length_c   1.000
_cell.angle_alpha   90.00
_cell.angle_beta   90.00
_cell.angle_gamma   90.00
#
_symmetry.space_group_name_H-M   'P 1'
#
loop_
_entity.id
_entity.type
_entity.pdbx_description
1 polymer ?
#
loop_
_entity_poly.entity_id
_entity_poly.type
_entity_poly.pdbx_seq_one_letter_code
_entity_poly.pdbx_strand_id
1 'polypeptide(L)'
;GPGATFRQRVFVNDEHFVAADGVVLFYTGNEADVTLYVNHTGLMWENARDLRALLVFAEHRYYGESQVVCAGSDANADLRFLTHEQALADYVAVIADVRERYGAEEVAVVALGGSYGGMLSAWMRMRYPAVVDGAIAASAPILAFPHLAPTFDTESYWRVVTAAARPSPGGAADACAANVRAAWAPLFA
;
A
#
# COMPACT_ATOMS: atom_id res chain seq x y z
N GLY A 1 15.52 20.97 -8.81
CA GLY A 1 16.16 22.05 -8.04
C GLY A 1 15.39 22.31 -6.76
N PRO A 2 15.85 23.20 -5.86
CA PRO A 2 15.06 23.61 -4.69
C PRO A 2 13.69 24.13 -5.14
N GLY A 3 12.60 23.60 -4.58
CA GLY A 3 11.23 23.96 -4.96
C GLY A 3 10.68 23.26 -6.22
N ALA A 4 11.38 22.27 -6.78
CA ALA A 4 10.83 21.47 -7.87
C ALA A 4 9.70 20.55 -7.37
N THR A 5 8.63 20.45 -8.15
CA THR A 5 7.48 19.58 -7.89
C THR A 5 7.35 18.53 -8.99
N PHE A 6 6.62 17.46 -8.71
CA PHE A 6 6.18 16.49 -9.72
C PHE A 6 4.66 16.33 -9.66
N ARG A 7 4.07 15.65 -10.65
CA ARG A 7 2.63 15.34 -10.65
C ARG A 7 2.44 13.95 -10.08
N GLN A 8 1.69 13.86 -8.98
CA GLN A 8 1.25 12.61 -8.39
C GLN A 8 -0.19 12.33 -8.81
N ARG A 9 -0.45 11.11 -9.27
CA ARG A 9 -1.80 10.67 -9.65
C ARG A 9 -2.59 10.27 -8.41
N VAL A 10 -3.81 10.77 -8.32
CA VAL A 10 -4.74 10.47 -7.21
C VAL A 10 -6.11 10.23 -7.81
N PHE A 11 -6.76 9.13 -7.42
CA PHE A 11 -8.17 8.89 -7.70
C PHE A 11 -9.00 9.25 -6.47
N VAL A 12 -10.12 9.93 -6.70
CA VAL A 12 -11.07 10.29 -5.64
C VAL A 12 -12.47 9.90 -6.09
N ASN A 13 -13.24 9.29 -5.19
CA ASN A 13 -14.67 9.07 -5.35
C ASN A 13 -15.40 9.62 -4.13
N ASP A 14 -16.32 10.55 -4.38
CA ASP A 14 -17.12 11.28 -3.41
C ASP A 14 -18.61 10.92 -3.46
N GLU A 15 -18.99 9.86 -4.18
CA GLU A 15 -20.39 9.50 -4.45
C GLU A 15 -21.23 9.33 -3.17
N HIS A 16 -20.61 8.86 -2.09
CA HIS A 16 -21.27 8.63 -0.80
C HIS A 16 -20.79 9.55 0.31
N PHE A 17 -19.91 10.50 0.00
CA PHE A 17 -19.24 11.29 1.01
C PHE A 17 -20.18 12.30 1.67
N VAL A 18 -20.16 12.36 3.01
CA VAL A 18 -20.89 13.35 3.80
C VAL A 18 -19.95 13.94 4.85
N ALA A 19 -19.47 15.16 4.62
CA ALA A 19 -18.47 15.81 5.47
C ALA A 19 -18.84 15.88 6.97
N ALA A 20 -20.12 16.05 7.30
CA ALA A 20 -20.55 16.22 8.69
C ALA A 20 -20.39 14.96 9.56
N ASP A 21 -20.32 13.77 8.96
CA ASP A 21 -20.38 12.49 9.70
C ASP A 21 -19.75 11.33 8.89
N GLY A 22 -18.80 11.67 8.03
CA GLY A 22 -18.13 10.73 7.11
C GLY A 22 -16.73 10.36 7.58
N VAL A 23 -16.01 9.66 6.72
CA VAL A 23 -14.60 9.29 6.91
C VAL A 23 -13.86 9.39 5.58
N VAL A 24 -12.59 9.78 5.60
CA VAL A 24 -11.72 9.61 4.44
C VAL A 24 -11.08 8.23 4.53
N LEU A 25 -11.39 7.35 3.57
CA LEU A 25 -10.68 6.09 3.39
C LEU A 25 -9.55 6.33 2.39
N PHE A 26 -8.31 6.36 2.89
CA PHE A 26 -7.13 6.71 2.12
C PHE A 26 -6.27 5.49 1.84
N TYR A 27 -6.25 5.02 0.59
CA TYR A 27 -5.36 3.94 0.17
C TYR A 27 -3.94 4.49 -0.06
N THR A 28 -2.98 3.99 0.70
CA THR A 28 -1.55 4.25 0.49
C THR A 28 -1.05 3.37 -0.65
N GLY A 29 -1.12 3.88 -1.89
CA GLY A 29 -0.66 3.17 -3.09
C GLY A 29 0.77 2.65 -2.92
N ASN A 30 1.08 1.50 -3.49
CA ASN A 30 2.34 0.82 -3.24
C ASN A 30 3.10 0.55 -4.54
N GLU A 31 3.74 -0.60 -4.70
CA GLU A 31 4.73 -0.90 -5.73
C GLU A 31 4.17 -1.16 -7.14
N ALA A 32 3.07 -0.49 -7.53
CA ALA A 32 2.47 -0.63 -8.85
C ALA A 32 1.63 0.58 -9.25
N ASP A 33 1.14 0.55 -10.50
CA ASP A 33 0.10 1.45 -10.98
C ASP A 33 -1.12 1.40 -10.05
N VAL A 34 -1.58 2.58 -9.60
CA VAL A 34 -2.64 2.67 -8.59
C VAL A 34 -3.98 2.14 -9.07
N THR A 35 -4.23 2.09 -10.38
CA THR A 35 -5.47 1.52 -10.94
C THR A 35 -5.67 0.06 -10.57
N LEU A 36 -4.57 -0.68 -10.33
CA LEU A 36 -4.62 -2.03 -9.77
C LEU A 36 -5.34 -2.04 -8.42
N TYR A 37 -4.98 -1.14 -7.52
CA TYR A 37 -5.53 -1.10 -6.17
C TYR A 37 -6.94 -0.54 -6.13
N VAL A 38 -7.26 0.42 -7.01
CA VAL A 38 -8.62 0.89 -7.26
C VAL A 38 -9.53 -0.30 -7.60
N ASN A 39 -9.09 -1.19 -8.49
CA ASN A 39 -9.89 -2.32 -8.97
C ASN A 39 -9.96 -3.52 -8.01
N HIS A 40 -9.01 -3.66 -7.09
CA HIS A 40 -8.87 -4.86 -6.25
C HIS A 40 -9.04 -4.63 -4.74
N THR A 41 -9.25 -3.40 -4.29
CA THR A 41 -9.49 -3.10 -2.86
C THR A 41 -10.99 -3.00 -2.57
N GLY A 42 -11.70 -4.12 -2.73
CA GLY A 42 -13.16 -4.20 -2.54
C GLY A 42 -13.63 -3.65 -1.19
N LEU A 43 -12.84 -3.87 -0.13
CA LEU A 43 -13.14 -3.41 1.23
C LEU A 43 -13.49 -1.90 1.30
N MET A 44 -12.80 -1.05 0.54
CA MET A 44 -13.08 0.39 0.54
C MET A 44 -14.41 0.70 -0.14
N TRP A 45 -14.66 0.09 -1.30
CA TRP A 45 -15.88 0.28 -2.08
C TRP A 45 -17.12 -0.25 -1.36
N GLU A 46 -17.03 -1.45 -0.81
CA GLU A 46 -18.13 -2.14 -0.11
C GLU A 46 -18.60 -1.38 1.14
N ASN A 47 -17.70 -0.65 1.79
CA ASN A 47 -18.01 0.11 3.01
C ASN A 47 -18.25 1.61 2.75
N ALA A 48 -18.07 2.08 1.52
CA ALA A 48 -18.12 3.50 1.19
C ALA A 48 -19.45 4.16 1.57
N ARG A 49 -20.56 3.47 1.29
CA ARG A 49 -21.91 3.96 1.58
C ARG A 49 -22.18 4.03 3.09
N ASP A 50 -21.92 2.93 3.79
CA ASP A 50 -22.27 2.80 5.22
C ASP A 50 -21.41 3.72 6.09
N LEU A 51 -20.16 3.97 5.66
CA LEU A 51 -19.26 4.90 6.33
C LEU A 51 -19.38 6.34 5.81
N ARG A 52 -20.24 6.60 4.82
CA ARG A 52 -20.35 7.90 4.13
C ARG A 52 -18.99 8.44 3.71
N ALA A 53 -18.20 7.56 3.11
CA ALA A 53 -16.77 7.76 2.95
C ALA A 53 -16.42 8.56 1.69
N LEU A 54 -15.35 9.35 1.81
CA LEU A 54 -14.57 9.81 0.67
C LEU A 54 -13.48 8.78 0.38
N LEU A 55 -13.50 8.17 -0.79
CA LEU A 55 -12.47 7.21 -1.18
C LEU A 55 -11.34 7.93 -1.89
N VAL A 56 -10.11 7.73 -1.42
CA VAL A 56 -8.92 8.33 -2.01
C VAL A 56 -7.89 7.24 -2.25
N PHE A 57 -7.41 7.14 -3.49
CA PHE A 57 -6.30 6.25 -3.84
C PHE A 57 -5.15 7.09 -4.37
N ALA A 58 -4.10 7.25 -3.55
CA ALA A 58 -2.92 8.02 -3.92
C ALA A 58 -1.84 7.10 -4.48
N GLU A 59 -1.37 7.37 -5.69
CA GLU A 59 -0.31 6.59 -6.31
C GLU A 59 1.04 6.86 -5.66
N HIS A 60 1.85 5.81 -5.51
CA HIS A 60 3.19 5.94 -4.97
C HIS A 60 4.10 6.66 -5.97
N ARG A 61 4.95 7.58 -5.50
CA ARG A 61 6.00 8.18 -6.32
C ARG A 61 6.83 7.12 -7.04
N TYR A 62 7.21 7.38 -8.29
CA TYR A 62 7.91 6.48 -9.23
C TYR A 62 7.10 5.29 -9.78
N TYR A 63 5.85 5.08 -9.35
CA TYR A 63 5.00 4.02 -9.90
C TYR A 63 3.88 4.60 -10.78
N GLY A 64 3.40 3.81 -11.74
CA GLY A 64 2.36 4.20 -12.68
C GLY A 64 2.69 5.50 -13.42
N GLU A 65 1.81 6.49 -13.32
CA GLU A 65 1.97 7.81 -13.95
C GLU A 65 2.67 8.83 -13.04
N SER A 66 2.91 8.49 -11.78
CA SER A 66 3.51 9.37 -10.76
C SER A 66 5.04 9.39 -10.85
N GLN A 67 5.57 9.75 -12.02
CA GLN A 67 7.00 9.69 -12.32
C GLN A 67 7.75 10.95 -11.83
N VAL A 68 8.74 10.76 -10.96
CA VAL A 68 9.63 11.83 -10.51
C VAL A 68 10.78 11.96 -11.50
N VAL A 69 10.67 12.91 -12.43
CA VAL A 69 11.65 13.13 -13.50
C VAL A 69 12.49 14.37 -13.20
N CYS A 70 13.81 14.18 -13.10
CA CYS A 70 14.76 15.29 -13.08
C CYS A 70 15.00 15.80 -14.50
N ALA A 71 15.18 17.11 -14.65
CA ALA A 71 15.33 17.74 -15.97
C ALA A 71 16.44 17.07 -16.79
N GLY A 72 16.07 16.50 -17.94
CA GLY A 72 17.00 15.87 -18.89
C GLY A 72 17.34 14.41 -18.61
N SER A 73 16.69 13.75 -17.65
CA SER A 73 16.88 12.32 -17.37
C SER A 73 15.58 11.53 -17.57
N ASP A 74 15.67 10.21 -17.74
CA ASP A 74 14.48 9.36 -17.59
C ASP A 74 14.12 9.20 -16.10
N ALA A 75 12.96 8.63 -15.79
CA ALA A 75 12.47 8.48 -14.40
C ALA A 75 13.29 7.49 -13.55
N ASN A 76 14.02 6.56 -14.19
CA ASN A 76 14.85 5.57 -13.50
C ASN A 76 16.30 6.02 -13.33
N ALA A 77 16.71 7.08 -14.03
CA ALA A 77 18.04 7.65 -13.95
C ALA A 77 18.33 8.35 -12.61
N ASP A 78 17.29 8.69 -11.84
CA ASP A 78 17.44 9.34 -10.54
C ASP A 78 16.43 8.84 -9.50
N LEU A 79 16.82 7.80 -8.78
CA LEU A 79 16.01 7.18 -7.72
C LEU A 79 16.29 7.77 -6.33
N ARG A 80 17.04 8.88 -6.21
CA ARG A 80 17.43 9.42 -4.90
C ARG A 80 16.24 9.84 -4.04
N PHE A 81 15.08 10.08 -4.65
CA PHE A 81 13.84 10.47 -3.96
C PHE A 81 12.86 9.30 -3.80
N LEU A 82 13.22 8.09 -4.24
CA LEU A 82 12.41 6.88 -4.05
C LEU A 82 12.69 6.30 -2.66
N THR A 83 12.09 6.90 -1.64
CA THR A 83 12.11 6.38 -0.26
C THR A 83 10.70 6.34 0.31
N HIS A 84 10.49 5.50 1.33
CA HIS A 84 9.20 5.39 1.99
C HIS A 84 8.89 6.67 2.78
N GLU A 85 9.86 7.30 3.45
CA GLU A 85 9.65 8.57 4.16
C GLU A 85 9.13 9.67 3.24
N GLN A 86 9.70 9.71 2.04
CA GLN A 86 9.32 10.61 0.98
C GLN A 86 7.90 10.33 0.44
N ALA A 87 7.54 9.06 0.25
CA ALA A 87 6.18 8.68 -0.12
C ALA A 87 5.15 9.00 0.98
N LEU A 88 5.48 8.80 2.26
CA LEU A 88 4.61 9.19 3.37
C LEU A 88 4.39 10.71 3.40
N ALA A 89 5.43 11.51 3.12
CA ALA A 89 5.31 12.96 3.01
C ALA A 89 4.39 13.38 1.85
N ASP A 90 4.43 12.69 0.71
CA ASP A 90 3.49 12.92 -0.39
C ASP A 90 2.04 12.67 0.06
N TYR A 91 1.78 11.56 0.75
CA TYR A 91 0.44 11.25 1.22
C TYR A 91 -0.10 12.27 2.20
N VAL A 92 0.74 12.85 3.07
CA VAL A 92 0.34 13.97 3.93
C VAL A 92 -0.10 15.18 3.10
N ALA A 93 0.64 15.51 2.03
CA ALA A 93 0.28 16.61 1.13
C ALA A 93 -1.03 16.32 0.37
N VAL A 94 -1.23 15.09 -0.12
CA VAL A 94 -2.48 14.68 -0.77
C VAL A 94 -3.66 14.74 0.20
N ILE A 95 -3.50 14.27 1.43
CA ILE A 95 -4.57 14.34 2.45
C ILE A 95 -4.93 15.79 2.74
N ALA A 96 -3.96 16.69 2.83
CA ALA A 96 -4.23 18.12 3.02
C ALA A 96 -5.02 18.71 1.84
N ASP A 97 -4.61 18.46 0.59
CA ASP A 97 -5.31 18.92 -0.61
C ASP A 97 -6.74 18.37 -0.70
N VAL A 98 -6.92 17.08 -0.39
CA VAL A 98 -8.25 16.44 -0.36
C VAL A 98 -9.13 17.06 0.73
N ARG A 99 -8.59 17.30 1.93
CA ARG A 99 -9.36 17.89 3.02
C ARG A 99 -9.88 19.28 2.65
N GLU A 100 -9.03 20.12 2.11
CA GLU A 100 -9.40 21.46 1.65
C GLU A 100 -10.42 21.40 0.49
N ARG A 101 -10.18 20.53 -0.50
CA ARG A 101 -11.02 20.45 -1.71
C ARG A 101 -12.44 19.94 -1.44
N TYR A 102 -12.60 19.04 -0.48
CA TYR A 102 -13.87 18.38 -0.20
C TYR A 102 -14.54 18.85 1.11
N GLY A 103 -13.98 19.86 1.80
CA GLY A 103 -14.51 20.34 3.08
C GLY A 103 -14.46 19.26 4.17
N ALA A 104 -13.36 18.51 4.21
CA ALA A 104 -13.15 17.36 5.08
C ALA A 104 -12.11 17.64 6.19
N GLU A 105 -11.93 18.90 6.57
CA GLU A 105 -10.89 19.35 7.51
C GLU A 105 -10.98 18.66 8.88
N GLU A 106 -12.20 18.50 9.38
CA GLU A 106 -12.49 17.84 10.67
C GLU A 106 -12.84 16.35 10.52
N VAL A 107 -12.76 15.81 9.30
CA VAL A 107 -13.13 14.42 9.01
C VAL A 107 -11.98 13.48 9.34
N ALA A 108 -12.30 12.38 10.02
CA ALA A 108 -11.32 11.35 10.35
C ALA A 108 -10.74 10.71 9.08
N VAL A 109 -9.44 10.43 9.09
CA VAL A 109 -8.74 9.76 7.99
C VAL A 109 -8.27 8.38 8.45
N VAL A 110 -8.68 7.34 7.74
CA VAL A 110 -8.20 5.98 7.94
C VAL A 110 -7.31 5.60 6.76
N ALA A 111 -6.04 5.28 7.02
CA ALA A 111 -5.12 4.78 6.00
C ALA A 111 -5.34 3.28 5.76
N LEU A 112 -5.37 2.84 4.51
CA LEU A 112 -5.52 1.44 4.13
C LEU A 112 -4.43 1.04 3.14
N GLY A 113 -3.97 -0.21 3.25
CA GLY A 113 -3.05 -0.76 2.28
C GLY A 113 -2.81 -2.25 2.48
N GLY A 114 -2.49 -2.94 1.40
CA GLY A 114 -2.05 -4.33 1.39
C GLY A 114 -0.55 -4.45 1.14
N SER A 115 0.10 -5.51 1.65
CA SER A 115 1.54 -5.76 1.40
C SER A 115 2.41 -4.56 1.85
N TYR A 116 3.29 -4.03 1.00
CA TYR A 116 4.03 -2.80 1.25
C TYR A 116 3.11 -1.59 1.46
N GLY A 117 1.95 -1.52 0.79
CA GLY A 117 0.92 -0.52 1.09
C GLY A 117 0.44 -0.63 2.54
N GLY A 118 0.31 -1.83 3.08
CA GLY A 118 -0.03 -2.03 4.48
C GLY A 118 1.07 -1.53 5.43
N MET A 119 2.34 -1.69 5.04
CA MET A 119 3.48 -1.14 5.78
C MET A 119 3.43 0.38 5.77
N LEU A 120 3.20 1.00 4.61
CA LEU A 120 3.01 2.44 4.46
C LEU A 120 1.84 2.96 5.31
N SER A 121 0.70 2.27 5.33
CA SER A 121 -0.44 2.63 6.17
C SER A 121 -0.11 2.57 7.67
N ALA A 122 0.58 1.52 8.12
CA ALA A 122 1.04 1.43 9.51
C ALA A 122 2.00 2.59 9.84
N TRP A 123 2.97 2.86 8.98
CA TRP A 123 3.95 3.92 9.17
C TRP A 123 3.36 5.32 9.07
N MET A 124 2.34 5.54 8.24
CA MET A 124 1.54 6.78 8.21
C MET A 124 0.97 7.06 9.60
N ARG A 125 0.27 6.07 10.19
CA ARG A 125 -0.31 6.24 11.53
C ARG A 125 0.75 6.46 12.61
N MET A 126 1.88 5.76 12.54
CA MET A 126 2.98 5.90 13.51
C MET A 126 3.67 7.27 13.41
N ARG A 127 3.93 7.76 12.19
CA ARG A 127 4.75 8.96 11.94
C ARG A 127 3.95 10.25 11.89
N TYR A 128 2.71 10.18 11.42
CA TYR A 128 1.80 11.30 11.20
C TYR A 128 0.44 11.09 11.90
N PRO A 129 0.42 10.83 13.23
CA PRO A 129 -0.82 10.54 13.96
C PRO A 129 -1.80 11.71 14.05
N ALA A 130 -1.35 12.94 13.74
CA ALA A 130 -2.21 14.13 13.63
C ALA A 130 -2.90 14.26 12.26
N VAL A 131 -2.46 13.48 11.26
CA VAL A 131 -3.00 13.49 9.90
C VAL A 131 -3.90 12.27 9.66
N VAL A 132 -3.51 11.11 10.20
CA VAL A 132 -4.21 9.83 10.04
C VAL A 132 -4.64 9.30 11.40
N ASP A 133 -5.95 9.13 11.59
CA ASP A 133 -6.59 8.73 12.85
C ASP A 133 -6.49 7.22 13.11
N GLY A 134 -6.49 6.41 12.05
CA GLY A 134 -6.39 4.95 12.13
C GLY A 134 -5.75 4.33 10.89
N ALA A 135 -5.33 3.07 10.99
CA ALA A 135 -4.78 2.35 9.85
C ALA A 135 -5.23 0.88 9.79
N ILE A 136 -5.55 0.40 8.58
CA ILE A 136 -5.76 -1.00 8.25
C ILE A 136 -4.55 -1.47 7.43
N ALA A 137 -3.60 -2.11 8.12
CA ALA A 137 -2.36 -2.62 7.54
C ALA A 137 -2.51 -4.10 7.14
N ALA A 138 -3.17 -4.37 6.01
CA ALA A 138 -3.52 -5.72 5.58
C ALA A 138 -2.28 -6.50 5.10
N SER A 139 -2.00 -7.64 5.74
CA SER A 139 -0.87 -8.52 5.39
C SER A 139 0.47 -7.79 5.28
N ALA A 140 0.71 -6.79 6.13
CA ALA A 140 1.90 -5.94 6.12
C ALA A 140 3.08 -6.62 6.84
N PRO A 141 4.18 -6.98 6.16
CA PRO A 141 5.31 -7.66 6.78
C PRO A 141 6.26 -6.70 7.52
N ILE A 142 5.73 -5.88 8.43
CA ILE A 142 6.49 -4.83 9.15
C ILE A 142 7.61 -5.36 10.06
N LEU A 143 7.62 -6.67 10.36
CA LEU A 143 8.65 -7.35 11.15
C LEU A 143 9.67 -8.13 10.28
N ALA A 144 9.53 -8.13 8.95
CA ALA A 144 10.35 -8.93 8.06
C ALA A 144 11.69 -8.28 7.68
N PHE A 145 12.37 -7.67 8.66
CA PHE A 145 13.65 -7.01 8.45
C PHE A 145 14.75 -7.57 9.35
N PRO A 146 16.01 -7.61 8.88
CA PRO A 146 17.16 -7.89 9.73
C PRO A 146 17.20 -6.93 10.93
N HIS A 147 17.69 -7.41 12.07
CA HIS A 147 17.90 -6.62 13.28
C HIS A 147 16.63 -6.08 13.98
N LEU A 148 15.43 -6.47 13.54
CA LEU A 148 14.22 -6.32 14.35
C LEU A 148 14.13 -7.44 15.41
N ALA A 149 13.30 -7.24 16.43
CA ALA A 149 13.02 -8.23 17.48
C ALA A 149 11.55 -8.69 17.39
N PRO A 150 11.28 -10.01 17.26
CA PRO A 150 12.24 -11.09 17.03
C PRO A 150 12.96 -10.95 15.68
N THR A 151 14.19 -11.45 15.58
CA THR A 151 14.95 -11.40 14.32
C THR A 151 14.22 -12.15 13.22
N PHE A 152 14.13 -11.53 12.05
CA PHE A 152 13.48 -12.13 10.90
C PHE A 152 14.17 -13.44 10.50
N ASP A 153 13.42 -14.54 10.55
CA ASP A 153 13.85 -15.84 10.05
C ASP A 153 13.65 -15.86 8.52
N THR A 154 14.74 -15.85 7.78
CA THR A 154 14.74 -15.79 6.31
C THR A 154 14.10 -17.02 5.65
N GLU A 155 14.00 -18.15 6.36
CA GLU A 155 13.35 -19.36 5.87
C GLU A 155 11.84 -19.40 6.19
N SER A 156 11.37 -18.52 7.06
CA SER A 156 9.98 -18.52 7.52
C SER A 156 8.98 -18.39 6.37
N TYR A 157 9.25 -17.51 5.41
CA TYR A 157 8.43 -17.32 4.21
C TYR A 157 8.32 -18.64 3.41
N TRP A 158 9.44 -19.29 3.11
CA TRP A 158 9.47 -20.51 2.30
C TRP A 158 8.83 -21.71 3.02
N ARG A 159 8.93 -21.78 4.35
CA ARG A 159 8.20 -22.78 5.14
C ARG A 159 6.70 -22.61 5.01
N VAL A 160 6.19 -21.37 5.05
CA VAL A 160 4.76 -21.07 4.86
C VAL A 160 4.31 -21.40 3.44
N VAL A 161 5.09 -21.03 2.41
CA VAL A 161 4.83 -21.41 1.01
C VAL A 161 4.74 -22.93 0.86
N THR A 162 5.68 -23.66 1.47
CA THR A 162 5.66 -25.14 1.46
C THR A 162 4.44 -25.70 2.20
N ALA A 163 4.02 -25.08 3.30
CA ALA A 163 2.84 -25.49 4.06
C ALA A 163 1.55 -25.30 3.27
N ALA A 164 1.41 -24.21 2.51
CA ALA A 164 0.27 -23.99 1.62
C ALA A 164 0.17 -25.05 0.51
N ALA A 165 1.31 -25.60 0.07
CA ALA A 165 1.37 -26.71 -0.88
C ALA A 165 1.11 -28.10 -0.27
N ARG A 166 0.74 -28.17 1.02
CA ARG A 166 0.37 -29.42 1.71
C ARG A 166 -1.13 -29.47 2.01
N PRO A 167 -1.68 -30.67 2.23
CA PRO A 167 -3.06 -30.85 2.66
C PRO A 167 -3.36 -30.10 3.95
N SER A 168 -4.29 -29.18 3.86
CA SER A 168 -4.83 -28.40 4.98
C SER A 168 -6.12 -27.72 4.53
N PRO A 169 -6.97 -27.21 5.45
CA PRO A 169 -8.09 -26.36 5.06
C PRO A 169 -7.60 -25.15 4.25
N GLY A 170 -7.97 -25.08 2.98
CA GLY A 170 -7.49 -24.05 2.03
C GLY A 170 -6.11 -24.32 1.41
N GLY A 171 -5.49 -25.47 1.70
CA GLY A 171 -4.21 -25.90 1.11
C GLY A 171 -4.36 -26.74 -0.16
N ALA A 172 -3.23 -27.26 -0.65
CA ALA A 172 -3.18 -28.05 -1.88
C ALA A 172 -3.41 -29.57 -1.67
N ALA A 173 -3.55 -30.30 -2.78
CA ALA A 173 -3.69 -31.75 -2.78
C ALA A 173 -2.47 -32.50 -2.21
N ASP A 174 -2.67 -33.72 -1.70
CA ASP A 174 -1.66 -34.56 -1.03
C ASP A 174 -0.32 -34.67 -1.75
N ALA A 175 -0.35 -34.85 -3.07
CA ALA A 175 0.86 -35.03 -3.86
C ALA A 175 1.57 -33.71 -4.24
N CYS A 176 0.97 -32.53 -3.99
CA CYS A 176 1.45 -31.26 -4.51
C CYS A 176 2.89 -30.94 -4.07
N ALA A 177 3.14 -30.86 -2.76
CA ALA A 177 4.48 -30.57 -2.24
C ALA A 177 5.53 -31.61 -2.67
N ALA A 178 5.16 -32.89 -2.73
CA ALA A 178 6.07 -33.97 -3.14
C ALA A 178 6.44 -33.85 -4.63
N ASN A 179 5.45 -33.61 -5.48
CA ASN A 179 5.65 -33.43 -6.93
C ASN A 179 6.49 -32.19 -7.24
N VAL A 180 6.26 -31.07 -6.55
CA VAL A 180 7.08 -29.85 -6.71
C VAL A 180 8.54 -30.14 -6.33
N ARG A 181 8.79 -30.87 -5.24
CA ARG A 181 10.16 -31.27 -4.84
C ARG A 181 10.81 -32.18 -5.88
N ALA A 182 10.06 -33.15 -6.42
CA ALA A 182 10.55 -34.07 -7.43
C ALA A 182 10.93 -33.36 -8.75
N ALA A 183 10.30 -32.23 -9.07
CA ALA A 183 10.60 -31.44 -10.26
C ALA A 183 11.93 -30.66 -10.16
N TRP A 184 12.44 -30.37 -8.95
CA TRP A 184 13.68 -29.60 -8.79
C TRP A 184 14.90 -30.32 -9.37
N ALA A 185 15.05 -31.62 -9.09
CA ALA A 185 16.20 -32.40 -9.57
C ALA A 185 16.34 -32.38 -11.11
N PRO A 186 15.32 -32.69 -11.92
CA PRO A 186 15.45 -32.65 -13.38
C PRO A 186 15.51 -31.25 -13.99
N LEU A 187 15.01 -30.20 -13.31
CA LEU A 187 15.03 -28.83 -13.84
C LEU A 187 16.39 -28.13 -13.69
N PHE A 188 17.19 -28.54 -12.70
CA PHE A 188 18.44 -27.87 -12.32
C PHE A 188 19.64 -28.83 -12.25
N ALA A 189 19.54 -29.98 -12.91
CA ALA A 189 20.66 -30.92 -13.11
C ALA A 189 21.59 -30.47 -14.25
#